data_AF-A0A8J5J305-F1
#
_entry.id   AF-A0A8J5J305-F1
#
_cell.length_a   1.000
_cell.length_b   1.000
_cell.length_c   1.000
_cell.angle_alpha   90.00
_cell.angle_beta   90.00
_cell.angle_gamma   90.00
#
_symmetry.space_group_name_H-M   'P 1'
#
loop_
_entity.id
_entity.type
_entity.pdbx_description
1 polymer ?
#
loop_
_entity_poly.entity_id
_entity_poly.type
_entity_poly.pdbx_seq_one_letter_code
_entity_poly.pdbx_strand_id
1 'polypeptide(L)'
;MASDPLTAVQQLQGVLTTLAPSLHPQVLPKGVEYGLDLIISLCKTEEQRQMLLTLVRSQKPNGDKPPKTQESDEETDDEEEEGNYLEPQVTGTFDVENRVFAVQKVLWMHEREAVVHEFARFIELQLENPIAAKQVVQHFLEVNGHKAEDVTLAQQCFSAAFALQTLLRAFPRLPIAVGGKIIEIDEDTDVAEVFAPLFAPKSKKKTKSAQKQEPANKEKTKQQKSKKRKST
;
A
#
# COMPACT_ATOMS: atom_id res chain seq x y z
N MET A 1 15.54 -28.98 -10.88
CA MET A 1 14.08 -28.83 -10.86
C MET A 1 13.78 -27.39 -11.21
N ALA A 2 13.06 -27.11 -12.29
CA ALA A 2 12.69 -25.74 -12.61
C ALA A 2 11.75 -25.24 -11.51
N SER A 3 12.15 -24.20 -10.79
CA SER A 3 11.27 -23.51 -9.83
C SER A 3 10.03 -23.02 -10.58
N ASP A 4 8.84 -23.35 -10.08
CA ASP A 4 7.58 -22.81 -10.58
C ASP A 4 7.69 -21.26 -10.65
N PRO A 5 7.39 -20.62 -11.80
CA PRO A 5 7.43 -19.17 -11.93
C PRO A 5 6.68 -18.43 -10.82
N LEU A 6 5.59 -18.99 -10.30
CA LEU A 6 4.85 -18.40 -9.18
C LEU A 6 5.63 -18.44 -7.86
N THR A 7 6.44 -19.49 -7.64
CA THR A 7 7.35 -19.56 -6.50
C THR A 7 8.43 -18.48 -6.58
N ALA A 8 8.98 -18.24 -7.77
CA ALA A 8 9.97 -17.17 -7.97
C ALA A 8 9.38 -15.78 -7.71
N VAL A 9 8.13 -15.55 -8.14
CA VAL A 9 7.38 -14.32 -7.86
C VAL A 9 7.18 -14.13 -6.35
N GLN A 10 6.74 -15.16 -5.62
CA GLN A 10 6.61 -15.12 -4.16
C GLN A 10 7.94 -14.82 -3.46
N GLN A 11 9.03 -15.46 -3.89
CA GLN A 11 10.36 -15.23 -3.32
C GLN A 11 10.81 -13.79 -3.52
N LEU A 12 10.64 -13.21 -4.71
CA LEU A 12 11.02 -11.83 -4.99
C LEU A 12 10.14 -10.82 -4.24
N GLN A 13 8.83 -11.06 -4.13
CA GLN A 13 7.94 -10.28 -3.25
C GLN A 13 8.40 -10.35 -1.78
N GLY A 14 8.82 -11.54 -1.33
CA GLY A 14 9.39 -11.74 0.01
C GLY A 14 10.68 -10.97 0.24
N VAL A 15 11.59 -10.95 -0.75
CA VAL A 15 12.83 -10.16 -0.69
C VAL A 15 12.52 -8.67 -0.59
N LEU A 16 11.63 -8.15 -1.45
CA LEU A 16 11.25 -6.73 -1.42
C LEU A 16 10.63 -6.31 -0.09
N THR A 17 9.68 -7.10 0.41
CA THR A 17 9.03 -6.80 1.70
C THR A 17 9.98 -6.90 2.89
N THR A 18 11.04 -7.71 2.79
CA THR A 18 12.07 -7.83 3.83
C THR A 18 13.07 -6.68 3.77
N LEU A 19 13.56 -6.33 2.58
CA LEU A 19 14.57 -5.28 2.40
C LEU A 19 13.98 -3.88 2.46
N ALA A 20 12.72 -3.71 2.06
CA ALA A 20 12.07 -2.42 1.93
C ALA A 20 10.62 -2.45 2.44
N PRO A 21 10.42 -2.64 3.76
CA PRO A 21 9.10 -2.79 4.35
C PRO A 21 8.25 -1.51 4.34
N SER A 22 8.88 -0.34 4.19
CA SER A 22 8.23 0.98 4.32
C SER A 22 8.09 1.70 2.97
N LEU A 23 9.20 1.80 2.22
CA LEU A 23 9.26 2.49 0.93
C LEU A 23 9.95 1.57 -0.06
N HIS A 24 9.27 1.16 -1.12
CA HIS A 24 9.83 0.26 -2.13
C HIS A 24 9.34 0.64 -3.53
N PRO A 25 10.06 0.23 -4.59
CA PRO A 25 9.54 0.35 -5.94
C PRO A 25 8.22 -0.39 -6.10
N GLN A 26 7.25 0.26 -6.74
CA GLN A 26 6.00 -0.39 -7.11
C GLN A 26 6.24 -1.25 -8.34
N VAL A 27 5.96 -2.54 -8.20
CA VAL A 27 6.04 -3.45 -9.32
C VAL A 27 4.67 -3.56 -9.98
N LEU A 28 4.63 -3.30 -11.29
CA LEU A 28 3.41 -3.28 -12.07
C LEU A 28 3.38 -4.41 -13.12
N PRO A 29 2.20 -5.01 -13.37
CA PRO A 29 2.05 -6.00 -14.43
C PRO A 29 2.05 -5.32 -15.80
N LYS A 30 1.96 -6.13 -16.87
CA LYS A 30 1.92 -5.64 -18.24
C LYS A 30 0.68 -4.75 -18.48
N GLY A 31 0.90 -3.60 -19.11
CA GLY A 31 -0.18 -2.70 -19.55
C GLY A 31 -0.78 -1.85 -18.43
N VAL A 32 -0.01 -1.60 -17.38
CA VAL A 32 -0.38 -0.76 -16.24
C VAL A 32 0.70 0.30 -16.02
N GLU A 33 0.26 1.52 -15.72
CA GLU A 33 1.10 2.70 -15.49
C GLU A 33 1.15 3.07 -14.00
N TYR A 34 2.10 3.94 -13.64
CA TYR A 34 2.34 4.38 -12.27
C TYR A 34 1.33 5.46 -11.81
N GLY A 35 1.43 5.89 -10.56
CA GLY A 35 0.56 6.91 -10.01
C GLY A 35 -0.93 6.55 -10.09
N LEU A 36 -1.76 7.56 -10.33
CA LEU A 36 -3.20 7.39 -10.51
C LEU A 36 -3.59 6.75 -11.84
N ASP A 37 -2.70 6.75 -12.83
CA ASP A 37 -3.00 6.19 -14.17
C ASP A 37 -3.32 4.70 -14.10
N LEU A 38 -2.82 4.01 -13.07
CA LEU A 38 -3.21 2.64 -12.74
C LEU A 38 -4.72 2.46 -12.67
N ILE A 39 -5.41 3.35 -11.94
CA ILE A 39 -6.85 3.25 -11.69
C ILE A 39 -7.66 4.09 -12.67
N ILE A 40 -7.12 5.22 -13.13
CA ILE A 40 -7.74 6.09 -14.16
C ILE A 40 -7.86 5.35 -15.49
N SER A 41 -6.88 4.52 -15.87
CA SER A 41 -6.95 3.72 -17.10
C SER A 41 -8.09 2.69 -17.11
N LEU A 42 -8.71 2.41 -15.96
CA LEU A 42 -9.82 1.46 -15.85
C LEU A 42 -11.18 2.10 -16.13
N CYS A 43 -11.32 3.41 -15.93
CA CYS A 43 -12.51 4.19 -16.26
C CYS A 43 -12.82 4.13 -17.77
N LYS A 44 -14.10 4.02 -18.11
CA LYS A 44 -14.61 3.96 -19.49
C LYS A 44 -15.04 5.32 -20.02
N THR A 45 -15.55 6.18 -19.16
CA THR A 45 -16.04 7.51 -19.53
C THR A 45 -15.23 8.62 -18.86
N GLU A 46 -15.34 9.84 -19.38
CA GLU A 46 -14.70 11.01 -18.78
C GLU A 46 -15.35 11.38 -17.44
N GLU A 47 -16.66 11.18 -17.32
CA GLU A 47 -17.40 11.39 -16.08
C GLU A 47 -16.87 10.50 -14.96
N GLN A 48 -16.54 9.24 -15.25
CA GLN A 48 -15.89 8.33 -14.30
C GLN A 48 -14.48 8.81 -13.92
N ARG A 49 -13.68 9.27 -14.88
CA ARG A 49 -12.33 9.82 -14.60
C ARG A 49 -12.42 11.01 -13.65
N GLN A 50 -13.31 11.96 -13.94
CA GLN A 50 -13.51 13.15 -13.12
C GLN A 50 -14.06 12.82 -11.72
N MET A 51 -14.97 11.85 -11.62
CA MET A 51 -15.47 11.34 -10.33
C MET A 51 -14.34 10.75 -9.48
N LEU A 52 -13.48 9.93 -10.08
CA LEU A 52 -12.34 9.32 -9.39
C LEU A 52 -11.32 10.37 -8.95
N LEU A 53 -10.98 11.33 -9.81
CA LEU A 53 -10.08 12.43 -9.46
C LEU A 53 -10.63 13.28 -8.31
N THR A 54 -11.94 13.54 -8.31
CA THR A 54 -12.62 14.27 -7.23
C THR A 54 -12.55 13.49 -5.92
N LEU A 55 -12.78 12.17 -5.97
CA LEU A 55 -12.62 11.29 -4.82
C LEU A 55 -11.18 11.34 -4.29
N VAL A 56 -10.16 11.18 -5.14
CA VAL A 56 -8.75 11.26 -4.72
C VAL A 56 -8.47 12.60 -4.03
N ARG A 57 -8.83 13.72 -4.65
CA ARG A 57 -8.60 15.07 -4.08
C ARG A 57 -9.25 15.25 -2.72
N SER A 58 -10.47 14.74 -2.53
CA SER A 58 -11.17 14.79 -1.23
C SER A 58 -10.46 14.02 -0.11
N GLN A 59 -9.53 13.13 -0.46
CA GLN A 59 -8.75 12.31 0.46
C GLN A 59 -7.31 12.83 0.64
N LYS A 60 -6.94 13.99 0.07
CA LYS A 60 -5.62 14.63 0.28
C LYS A 60 -5.47 15.02 1.76
N PRO A 61 -4.42 14.54 2.47
CA PRO A 61 -4.16 14.96 3.85
C PRO A 61 -4.02 16.48 3.94
N ASN A 62 -4.67 17.09 4.93
CA ASN A 62 -4.67 18.54 5.18
C ASN A 62 -5.31 19.43 4.09
N GLY A 63 -6.09 18.86 3.14
CA GLY A 63 -6.73 19.63 2.06
C GLY A 63 -7.76 20.70 2.48
N ASP A 64 -8.15 20.74 3.77
CA ASP A 64 -9.12 21.70 4.33
C ASP A 64 -8.49 22.79 5.22
N LYS A 65 -7.17 22.98 5.23
CA LYS A 65 -6.61 24.14 5.94
C LYS A 65 -6.75 25.37 5.04
N PRO A 66 -7.65 26.33 5.34
CA PRO A 66 -7.62 27.60 4.64
C PRO A 66 -6.21 28.20 4.82
N PRO A 67 -5.62 28.78 3.77
CA PRO A 67 -4.38 29.52 3.92
C PRO A 67 -4.60 30.53 5.04
N LYS A 68 -3.66 30.60 5.99
CA LYS A 68 -3.67 31.67 6.99
C LYS A 68 -3.68 32.96 6.20
N THR A 69 -4.75 33.73 6.30
CA THR A 69 -4.87 35.07 5.77
C THR A 69 -3.73 35.91 6.35
N GLN A 70 -2.66 36.04 5.58
CA GLN A 70 -1.86 37.25 5.58
C GLN A 70 -2.47 38.16 4.53
N GLU A 71 -2.95 39.30 5.00
CA GLU A 71 -3.53 40.37 4.21
C GLU A 71 -2.52 40.84 3.13
N SER A 72 -3.05 41.19 1.94
CA SER A 72 -2.41 41.90 0.81
C SER A 72 -1.15 41.22 0.21
N ASP A 73 -1.01 40.98 -1.09
CA ASP A 73 -1.46 41.68 -2.28
C ASP A 73 -1.14 40.78 -3.51
N GLU A 74 -1.93 40.91 -4.57
CA GLU A 74 -1.67 40.53 -5.97
C GLU A 74 -1.62 39.05 -6.38
N GLU A 75 -2.42 38.76 -7.42
CA GLU A 75 -2.50 37.50 -8.17
C GLU A 75 -1.13 37.00 -8.60
N THR A 76 -0.66 35.94 -7.94
CA THR A 76 0.33 35.02 -8.51
C THR A 76 -0.12 33.60 -8.24
N ASP A 77 -0.01 32.78 -9.28
CA ASP A 77 -0.22 31.33 -9.29
C ASP A 77 0.43 30.74 -8.04
N ASP A 78 -0.38 30.22 -7.11
CA ASP A 78 0.08 29.62 -5.87
C ASP A 78 0.88 28.35 -6.22
N GLU A 79 2.16 28.52 -6.51
CA GLU A 79 3.15 27.45 -6.47
C GLU A 79 3.16 26.93 -5.03
N GLU A 80 2.41 25.84 -4.76
CA GLU A 80 2.51 25.06 -3.52
C GLU A 80 4.00 24.92 -3.20
N GLU A 81 4.48 25.50 -2.08
CA GLU A 81 5.90 25.47 -1.67
C GLU A 81 6.52 24.11 -2.02
N GLU A 82 7.54 24.09 -2.89
CA GLU A 82 8.12 22.89 -3.53
C GLU A 82 8.47 21.73 -2.56
N GLY A 83 8.48 21.96 -1.25
CA GLY A 83 8.71 20.95 -0.21
C GLY A 83 7.47 20.28 0.39
N ASN A 84 6.26 20.80 0.20
CA ASN A 84 5.02 20.28 0.82
C ASN A 84 4.04 19.65 -0.17
N TYR A 85 4.38 19.63 -1.47
CA TYR A 85 3.59 18.93 -2.47
C TYR A 85 3.58 17.41 -2.20
N LEU A 86 2.37 16.84 -2.22
CA LEU A 86 2.15 15.41 -2.05
C LEU A 86 1.54 14.85 -3.33
N GLU A 87 2.22 13.85 -3.88
CA GLU A 87 1.81 13.10 -5.07
C GLU A 87 0.99 11.87 -4.67
N PRO A 88 -0.22 11.67 -5.24
CA PRO A 88 -1.00 10.47 -4.99
C PRO A 88 -0.44 9.29 -5.78
N GLN A 89 0.02 8.27 -5.07
CA GLN A 89 0.63 7.07 -5.60
C GLN A 89 -0.23 5.84 -5.30
N VAL A 90 -0.50 5.01 -6.31
CA VAL A 90 -1.26 3.76 -6.13
C VAL A 90 -0.30 2.61 -5.80
N THR A 91 -0.65 1.84 -4.77
CA THR A 91 0.07 0.63 -4.37
C THR A 91 -0.67 -0.63 -4.78
N GLY A 92 0.07 -1.66 -5.16
CA GLY A 92 -0.51 -2.96 -5.50
C GLY A 92 0.48 -4.10 -5.36
N THR A 93 -0.02 -5.33 -5.34
CA THR A 93 0.81 -6.53 -5.29
C THR A 93 0.20 -7.63 -6.12
N PHE A 94 1.03 -8.56 -6.59
CA PHE A 94 0.52 -9.76 -7.22
C PHE A 94 0.03 -10.72 -6.15
N ASP A 95 -1.25 -11.09 -6.23
CA ASP A 95 -1.86 -12.13 -5.43
C ASP A 95 -1.70 -13.46 -6.18
N VAL A 96 -0.76 -14.27 -5.70
CA VAL A 96 -0.38 -15.53 -6.33
C VAL A 96 -1.48 -16.57 -6.23
N GLU A 97 -2.26 -16.56 -5.14
CA GLU A 97 -3.33 -17.52 -4.91
C GLU A 97 -4.49 -17.27 -5.86
N ASN A 98 -4.90 -15.99 -5.99
CA ASN A 98 -6.02 -15.60 -6.83
C ASN A 98 -5.62 -15.26 -8.28
N ARG A 99 -4.32 -15.17 -8.57
CA ARG A 99 -3.73 -14.80 -9.86
C ARG A 99 -4.22 -13.46 -10.39
N VAL A 100 -4.30 -12.47 -9.50
CA VAL A 100 -4.75 -11.12 -9.80
C VAL A 100 -3.70 -10.10 -9.37
N PHE A 101 -3.74 -8.92 -9.98
CA PHE A 101 -3.05 -7.77 -9.42
C PHE A 101 -3.97 -7.08 -8.41
N ALA A 102 -3.67 -7.23 -7.13
CA ALA A 102 -4.45 -6.66 -6.05
C ALA A 102 -3.98 -5.23 -5.78
N VAL A 103 -4.80 -4.24 -6.17
CA VAL A 103 -4.61 -2.84 -5.82
C VAL A 103 -5.00 -2.66 -4.36
N GLN A 104 -4.09 -2.08 -3.59
CA GLN A 104 -4.17 -2.09 -2.13
C GLN A 104 -4.64 -0.76 -1.58
N LYS A 105 -3.97 0.35 -1.93
CA LYS A 105 -4.21 1.68 -1.36
C LYS A 105 -3.75 2.79 -2.30
N VAL A 106 -4.29 3.98 -2.10
CA VAL A 106 -3.66 5.24 -2.53
C VAL A 106 -2.88 5.83 -1.35
N LEU A 107 -1.63 6.19 -1.59
CA LEU A 107 -0.74 6.85 -0.63
C LEU A 107 -0.40 8.24 -1.14
N TRP A 108 -0.17 9.17 -0.24
CA TRP A 108 0.32 10.50 -0.55
C TRP A 108 1.80 10.55 -0.22
N MET A 109 2.64 10.71 -1.23
CA MET A 109 4.09 10.62 -1.14
C MET A 109 4.70 11.97 -1.45
N HIS A 110 5.78 12.33 -0.75
CA HIS A 110 6.62 13.42 -1.21
C HIS A 110 7.38 13.00 -2.46
N GLU A 111 7.81 13.98 -3.25
CA GLU A 111 8.49 13.76 -4.54
C GLU A 111 9.62 12.72 -4.43
N ARG A 112 10.47 12.83 -3.39
CA ARG A 112 11.60 11.92 -3.16
C ARG A 112 11.17 10.46 -2.99
N GLU A 113 10.03 10.22 -2.34
CA GLU A 113 9.46 8.88 -2.13
C GLU A 113 8.77 8.39 -3.41
N ALA A 114 8.03 9.28 -4.09
CA ALA A 114 7.39 8.99 -5.37
C ALA A 114 8.40 8.55 -6.43
N VAL A 115 9.56 9.19 -6.50
CA VAL A 115 10.67 8.78 -7.38
C VAL A 115 11.09 7.32 -7.11
N VAL A 116 11.19 6.91 -5.84
CA VAL A 116 11.55 5.50 -5.50
C VAL A 116 10.43 4.54 -5.91
N HIS A 117 9.19 4.94 -5.66
CA HIS A 117 7.99 4.16 -5.98
C HIS A 117 7.87 3.93 -7.48
N GLU A 118 8.14 4.97 -8.28
CA GLU A 118 8.13 4.94 -9.75
C GLU A 118 9.49 4.53 -10.30
N PHE A 119 9.70 3.22 -10.44
CA PHE A 119 11.00 2.68 -10.82
C PHE A 119 11.61 3.31 -12.10
N ALA A 120 10.78 3.67 -13.08
CA ALA A 120 11.24 4.36 -14.29
C ALA A 120 11.84 5.75 -13.98
N ARG A 121 11.13 6.57 -13.19
CA ARG A 121 11.57 7.90 -12.76
C ARG A 121 12.87 7.84 -11.95
N PHE A 122 13.05 6.81 -11.12
CA PHE A 122 14.32 6.59 -10.42
C PHE A 122 15.49 6.30 -11.37
N ILE A 123 15.27 5.49 -12.42
CA ILE A 123 16.30 5.20 -13.42
C ILE A 123 16.65 6.46 -14.23
N GLU A 124 15.66 7.25 -14.61
CA GLU A 124 15.87 8.54 -15.29
C GLU A 124 16.70 9.48 -14.41
N LEU A 125 16.35 9.62 -13.12
CA LEU A 125 17.11 10.44 -12.17
C LEU A 125 18.57 9.98 -12.04
N GLN A 126 18.83 8.67 -12.04
CA GLN A 126 20.20 8.12 -11.99
C GLN A 126 21.02 8.53 -13.22
N LEU A 127 20.40 8.69 -14.39
CA LEU A 127 21.06 9.09 -15.63
C LEU A 127 21.26 10.60 -15.72
N GLU A 128 20.26 11.37 -15.30
CA GLU A 128 20.25 12.83 -15.43
C GLU A 128 21.03 13.52 -14.31
N ASN A 129 20.86 13.07 -13.07
CA ASN A 129 21.49 13.68 -11.89
C ASN A 129 21.89 12.61 -10.84
N PRO A 130 23.06 11.97 -11.02
CA PRO A 130 23.57 10.94 -10.09
C PRO A 130 23.75 11.43 -8.65
N ILE A 131 23.99 12.73 -8.45
CA ILE A 131 24.18 13.32 -7.12
C ILE A 131 22.84 13.33 -6.36
N ALA A 132 21.78 13.81 -7.01
CA ALA A 132 20.43 13.77 -6.44
C ALA A 132 19.96 12.32 -6.24
N ALA A 133 20.23 11.45 -7.22
CA ALA A 133 19.87 10.04 -7.13
C ALA A 133 20.53 9.32 -5.93
N LYS A 134 21.76 9.69 -5.57
CA LYS A 134 22.43 9.20 -4.37
C LYS A 134 21.69 9.62 -3.08
N GLN A 135 21.18 10.85 -3.01
CA GLN A 135 20.40 11.32 -1.87
C GLN A 135 19.07 10.57 -1.74
N VAL A 136 18.44 10.25 -2.87
CA VAL A 136 17.23 9.40 -2.91
C VAL A 136 17.54 7.99 -2.35
N VAL A 137 18.65 7.38 -2.75
CA VAL A 137 19.07 6.06 -2.24
C VAL A 137 19.34 6.09 -0.73
N GLN A 138 20.03 7.13 -0.25
CA GLN A 138 20.27 7.29 1.20
C GLN A 138 18.96 7.38 1.97
N HIS A 139 18.03 8.23 1.49
CA HIS A 139 16.71 8.37 2.10
C HIS A 139 15.92 7.05 2.07
N PHE A 140 15.93 6.33 0.94
CA PHE A 140 15.30 5.02 0.82
C PHE A 140 15.85 4.03 1.86
N LEU A 141 17.17 3.99 2.07
CA LEU A 141 17.78 3.11 3.07
C LEU A 141 17.33 3.48 4.49
N GLU A 142 17.39 4.77 4.83
CA GLU A 142 17.02 5.29 6.15
C GLU A 142 15.55 5.03 6.49
N VAL A 143 14.62 5.30 5.56
CA VAL A 143 13.17 5.06 5.74
C VAL A 143 12.86 3.57 5.97
N ASN A 144 13.68 2.69 5.39
CA ASN A 144 13.56 1.25 5.57
C ASN A 144 14.39 0.70 6.76
N GLY A 145 15.02 1.58 7.55
CA GLY A 145 15.74 1.21 8.77
C GLY A 145 17.17 0.69 8.54
N HIS A 146 17.73 0.90 7.36
CA HIS A 146 19.12 0.56 7.01
C HIS A 146 20.04 1.77 7.19
N LYS A 147 21.35 1.53 7.14
CA LYS A 147 22.33 2.62 7.12
C LYS A 147 22.38 3.26 5.74
N ALA A 148 22.53 4.58 5.68
CA ALA A 148 22.56 5.35 4.44
C ALA A 148 23.70 4.93 3.49
N GLU A 149 24.79 4.38 4.02
CA GLU A 149 25.95 3.89 3.28
C GLU A 149 25.81 2.46 2.72
N ASP A 150 24.76 1.71 3.08
CA ASP A 150 24.57 0.31 2.66
C ASP A 150 24.01 0.20 1.22
N VAL A 151 24.70 0.82 0.26
CA VAL A 151 24.26 0.91 -1.15
C VAL A 151 24.04 -0.47 -1.78
N THR A 152 24.77 -1.50 -1.33
CA THR A 152 24.55 -2.88 -1.80
C THR A 152 23.16 -3.40 -1.46
N LEU A 153 22.59 -3.05 -0.30
CA LEU A 153 21.22 -3.44 0.05
C LEU A 153 20.20 -2.75 -0.85
N ALA A 154 20.40 -1.47 -1.15
CA ALA A 154 19.57 -0.76 -2.12
C ALA A 154 19.64 -1.43 -3.50
N GLN A 155 20.83 -1.72 -3.99
CA GLN A 155 21.01 -2.42 -5.27
C GLN A 155 20.30 -3.77 -5.30
N GLN A 156 20.38 -4.56 -4.22
CA GLN A 156 19.66 -5.84 -4.11
C GLN A 156 18.15 -5.64 -4.18
N CYS A 157 17.61 -4.65 -3.48
CA CYS A 157 16.18 -4.33 -3.50
C CYS A 157 15.71 -3.90 -4.90
N PHE A 158 16.37 -2.93 -5.53
CA PHE A 158 16.01 -2.47 -6.87
C PHE A 158 16.19 -3.57 -7.93
N SER A 159 17.21 -4.42 -7.79
CA SER A 159 17.39 -5.59 -8.67
C SER A 159 16.26 -6.61 -8.51
N ALA A 160 15.81 -6.87 -7.27
CA ALA A 160 14.68 -7.74 -7.00
C ALA A 160 13.37 -7.17 -7.57
N ALA A 161 13.15 -5.86 -7.44
CA ALA A 161 11.99 -5.17 -8.03
C ALA A 161 12.00 -5.27 -9.56
N PHE A 162 13.14 -5.01 -10.19
CA PHE A 162 13.29 -5.15 -11.63
C PHE A 162 13.05 -6.58 -12.12
N ALA A 163 13.61 -7.58 -11.43
CA ALA A 163 13.39 -8.99 -11.74
C ALA A 163 11.90 -9.37 -11.60
N LEU A 164 11.25 -8.94 -10.51
CA LEU A 164 9.83 -9.17 -10.28
C LEU A 164 8.97 -8.50 -11.36
N GLN A 165 9.29 -7.27 -11.74
CA GLN A 165 8.61 -6.55 -12.82
C GLN A 165 8.72 -7.28 -14.15
N THR A 166 9.92 -7.75 -14.47
CA THR A 166 10.19 -8.50 -15.69
C THR A 166 9.36 -9.79 -15.73
N LEU A 167 9.31 -10.53 -14.61
CA LEU A 167 8.48 -11.73 -14.50
C LEU A 167 6.99 -11.41 -14.63
N LEU A 168 6.48 -10.44 -13.87
CA LEU A 168 5.05 -10.07 -13.90
C LEU A 168 4.60 -9.55 -15.27
N ARG A 169 5.48 -8.88 -16.02
CA ARG A 169 5.20 -8.44 -17.39
C ARG A 169 5.21 -9.58 -18.41
N ALA A 170 5.78 -10.74 -18.07
CA ALA A 170 5.73 -11.94 -18.91
C ALA A 170 4.42 -12.73 -18.75
N PHE A 171 3.66 -12.51 -17.68
CA PHE A 171 2.32 -13.10 -17.54
C PHE A 171 1.34 -12.50 -18.57
N PRO A 172 0.26 -13.24 -18.92
CA PRO A 172 -0.90 -12.63 -19.55
C PRO A 172 -1.40 -11.44 -18.73
N ARG A 173 -2.15 -10.54 -19.38
CA ARG A 173 -2.74 -9.40 -18.68
C ARG A 173 -3.55 -9.90 -17.49
N LEU A 174 -3.14 -9.50 -16.30
CA LEU A 174 -3.75 -9.96 -15.06
C LEU A 174 -5.05 -9.18 -14.80
N PRO A 175 -6.12 -9.86 -14.31
CA PRO A 175 -7.27 -9.15 -13.77
C PRO A 175 -6.85 -8.28 -12.59
N ILE A 176 -7.52 -7.14 -12.44
CA ILE A 176 -7.27 -6.21 -11.34
C ILE A 176 -8.31 -6.47 -10.25
N ALA A 177 -7.85 -6.52 -9.01
CA ALA A 177 -8.70 -6.67 -7.85
C ALA A 177 -8.57 -5.47 -6.91
N VAL A 178 -9.71 -4.99 -6.40
CA VAL A 178 -9.80 -3.96 -5.35
C VAL A 178 -10.57 -4.54 -4.18
N GLY A 179 -10.05 -4.39 -2.96
CA GLY A 179 -10.69 -4.95 -1.76
C GLY A 179 -10.84 -6.48 -1.78
N GLY A 180 -9.99 -7.19 -2.54
CA GLY A 180 -10.02 -8.65 -2.68
C GLY A 180 -11.05 -9.18 -3.69
N LYS A 181 -11.68 -8.32 -4.47
CA LYS A 181 -12.61 -8.72 -5.54
C LYS A 181 -12.08 -8.25 -6.88
N ILE A 182 -12.16 -9.12 -7.89
CA ILE A 182 -11.91 -8.74 -9.29
C ILE A 182 -12.95 -7.69 -9.66
N ILE A 183 -12.49 -6.60 -10.27
CA ILE A 183 -13.35 -5.52 -10.73
C ILE A 183 -13.50 -5.59 -12.24
N GLU A 184 -14.73 -5.39 -12.70
CA GLU A 184 -15.07 -5.15 -14.10
C GLU A 184 -15.75 -3.78 -14.13
N ILE A 185 -15.18 -2.84 -14.88
CA ILE A 185 -15.71 -1.49 -15.01
C ILE A 185 -16.30 -1.37 -16.41
N ASP A 186 -17.59 -1.06 -16.47
CA ASP A 186 -18.32 -0.65 -17.67
C ASP A 186 -18.69 0.84 -17.59
N GLU A 187 -19.49 1.34 -18.53
CA GLU A 187 -19.88 2.75 -18.62
C GLU A 187 -20.82 3.19 -17.48
N ASP A 188 -21.56 2.26 -16.88
CA ASP A 188 -22.57 2.53 -15.84
C ASP A 188 -22.04 2.29 -14.42
N THR A 189 -20.81 1.78 -14.29
CA THR A 189 -20.18 1.45 -13.02
C THR A 189 -19.93 2.72 -12.17
N ASP A 190 -20.36 2.69 -10.90
CA ASP A 190 -19.97 3.70 -9.90
C ASP A 190 -18.53 3.46 -9.46
N VAL A 191 -17.60 4.19 -10.09
CA VAL A 191 -16.16 4.08 -9.80
C VAL A 191 -15.79 4.63 -8.42
N ALA A 192 -16.58 5.55 -7.86
CA ALA A 192 -16.31 6.05 -6.51
C ALA A 192 -16.54 4.94 -5.48
N GLU A 193 -17.61 4.16 -5.62
CA GLU A 193 -17.86 3.00 -4.75
C GLU A 193 -16.78 1.93 -4.91
N VAL A 194 -16.39 1.62 -6.16
CA VAL A 194 -15.39 0.59 -6.46
C VAL A 194 -14.03 0.93 -5.85
N PHE A 195 -13.60 2.19 -5.93
CA PHE A 195 -12.28 2.63 -5.48
C PHE A 195 -12.25 3.18 -4.03
N ALA A 196 -13.39 3.45 -3.40
CA ALA A 196 -13.46 3.87 -2.00
C ALA A 196 -12.63 3.00 -1.02
N PRO A 197 -12.55 1.66 -1.16
CA PRO A 197 -11.73 0.82 -0.29
C PRO A 197 -10.22 1.13 -0.31
N LEU A 198 -9.72 1.85 -1.33
CA LEU A 198 -8.31 2.23 -1.45
C LEU A 198 -7.91 3.37 -0.50
N PHE A 199 -8.89 4.15 -0.02
CA PHE A 199 -8.66 5.31 0.85
C PHE A 199 -9.00 5.03 2.31
N ALA A 200 -9.87 4.05 2.57
CA ALA A 200 -10.25 3.70 3.93
C ALA A 200 -9.10 2.96 4.66
N PRO A 201 -8.73 3.35 5.89
CA PRO A 201 -7.86 2.52 6.70
C PRO A 201 -8.58 1.19 6.91
N LYS A 202 -7.98 0.07 6.44
CA LYS A 202 -8.53 -1.28 6.67
C LYS A 202 -8.78 -1.43 8.16
N SER A 203 -10.03 -1.24 8.59
CA SER A 203 -10.41 -1.50 9.97
C SER A 203 -10.13 -2.98 10.18
N LYS A 204 -9.15 -3.30 11.04
CA LYS A 204 -8.98 -4.67 11.50
C LYS A 204 -10.35 -5.04 12.08
N LYS A 205 -11.08 -5.94 11.43
CA LYS A 205 -12.26 -6.56 12.01
C LYS A 205 -11.82 -7.09 13.37
N LYS A 206 -12.16 -6.38 14.45
CA LYS A 206 -12.10 -6.94 15.79
C LYS A 206 -13.09 -8.10 15.74
N THR A 207 -12.57 -9.33 15.74
CA THR A 207 -13.37 -10.51 16.03
C THR A 207 -14.06 -10.21 17.36
N LYS A 208 -15.37 -9.96 17.33
CA LYS A 208 -16.18 -9.83 18.54
C LYS A 208 -16.12 -11.17 19.23
N SER A 209 -15.22 -11.30 20.22
CA SER A 209 -15.36 -12.32 21.25
C SER A 209 -16.70 -12.06 21.93
N ALA A 210 -17.68 -12.92 21.65
CA ALA A 210 -18.95 -12.91 22.35
C ALA A 210 -18.70 -13.25 23.83
N GLN A 211 -18.62 -12.22 24.66
CA GLN A 211 -18.90 -12.36 26.08
C GLN A 211 -20.41 -12.57 26.23
N LYS A 212 -20.79 -13.76 26.68
CA LYS A 212 -22.07 -13.97 27.35
C LYS A 212 -21.74 -14.21 28.82
N GLN A 213 -21.87 -13.15 29.62
CA GLN A 213 -22.09 -13.30 31.06
C GLN A 213 -23.55 -13.72 31.25
N GLU A 214 -23.81 -14.60 32.21
CA GLU A 214 -24.65 -14.21 33.36
C GLU A 214 -24.40 -15.12 34.58
N PRO A 215 -24.63 -14.61 35.80
CA PRO A 215 -24.22 -15.22 37.07
C PRO A 215 -25.38 -15.90 37.80
N ALA A 216 -25.11 -16.88 38.67
CA ALA A 216 -26.01 -17.19 39.80
C ALA A 216 -25.36 -18.04 40.91
N ASN A 217 -25.39 -17.44 42.11
CA ASN A 217 -25.68 -18.00 43.43
C ASN A 217 -24.80 -19.06 44.14
N LYS A 218 -24.42 -18.63 45.35
CA LYS A 218 -23.96 -19.41 46.50
C LYS A 218 -25.01 -20.45 46.91
N GLU A 219 -24.56 -21.65 47.29
CA GLU A 219 -25.23 -22.41 48.36
C GLU A 219 -24.23 -23.29 49.14
N LYS A 220 -24.23 -23.11 50.47
CA LYS A 220 -23.54 -23.95 51.47
C LYS A 220 -24.56 -24.96 52.02
N THR A 221 -24.27 -26.26 51.98
CA THR A 221 -24.66 -27.25 53.03
C THR A 221 -23.90 -28.56 52.75
N LYS A 222 -22.95 -29.05 53.56
CA LYS A 222 -22.99 -29.69 54.89
C LYS A 222 -23.79 -31.01 54.96
N GLN A 223 -23.08 -32.15 54.94
CA GLN A 223 -23.38 -33.46 55.58
C GLN A 223 -22.33 -34.49 55.07
N GLN A 224 -21.86 -35.53 55.77
CA GLN A 224 -21.83 -35.91 57.19
C GLN A 224 -20.80 -37.07 57.34
N LYS A 225 -20.31 -37.23 58.57
CA LYS A 225 -19.32 -38.18 59.12
C LYS A 225 -19.41 -39.66 58.68
N SER A 226 -18.24 -40.33 58.73
CA SER A 226 -18.10 -41.63 59.42
C SER A 226 -16.72 -41.81 60.09
N LYS A 227 -16.74 -42.26 61.36
CA LYS A 227 -15.62 -42.69 62.22
C LYS A 227 -15.08 -44.04 61.71
N LYS A 228 -13.83 -44.48 61.88
CA LYS A 228 -13.07 -44.94 63.09
C LYS A 228 -11.81 -45.63 62.47
N ARG A 229 -10.59 -45.65 63.01
CA ARG A 229 -10.16 -46.42 64.20
C ARG A 229 -8.64 -46.20 64.44
N LYS A 230 -8.24 -46.35 65.70
CA LYS A 230 -6.89 -46.26 66.30
C LYS A 230 -5.97 -47.45 65.97
N SER A 231 -4.68 -47.23 66.30
CA SER A 231 -3.59 -48.16 66.69
C SER A 231 -2.48 -48.20 65.63
N THR A 232 -1.21 -47.97 65.95
CA THR A 232 -0.46 -48.17 67.21
C THR A 232 0.66 -47.14 67.31
#